data_AF-A0A7L0SP06-F1
#
_entry.id   AF-A0A7L0SP06-F1
#
_cell.length_a   1.000
_cell.length_b   1.000
_cell.length_c   1.000
_cell.angle_alpha   90.00
_cell.angle_beta   90.00
_cell.angle_gamma   90.00
#
_symmetry.space_group_name_H-M   'P 1'
#
loop_
_entity.id
_entity.type
_entity.pdbx_description
1 polymer ?
#
loop_
_entity_poly.entity_id
_entity_poly.type
_entity_poly.pdbx_seq_one_letter_code
_entity_poly.pdbx_strand_id
1 'polypeptide(L)'
;KMAAGEAAGRYRSTMSKSKDPSGLLISVIRTLSTSDDVQDRETEKGRLEEAYEKCDRDLDELIVQHYTELTTAIRTYQSITERITNSRNKIKQVKENLLSCKMLLHCKRDELRKLWIEGIEHKHVLNLLDEIENIKQVPQKLEQCMASKHYLNATDMLVSAVDSLEGPLLQVEGLSDLRLELHSKKMNMHLVLIDELHRHLYIKSTNRVGQRNKEKGRISSVKAKEFTCCFCMVLSVGFNSLYLGLCLFKSIPVREMSLLEIKEDMELDPEENSTVFMGILIKGLAKLKKIPETVKAIQDRLEQELKQIVKRSTTQVADSGYQRGENLSQENQPR
;
A
#
# COMPACT_ATOMS: atom_id res chain seq x y z
N LYS A 1 27.68 -36.66 6.26
CA LYS A 1 28.89 -37.27 6.85
C LYS A 1 28.64 -37.55 8.33
N MET A 2 28.22 -38.76 8.69
CA MET A 2 28.42 -39.37 10.01
C MET A 2 28.47 -40.88 9.78
N ALA A 3 29.56 -41.50 10.24
CA ALA A 3 29.89 -42.89 10.02
C ALA A 3 29.08 -43.79 10.97
N ALA A 4 28.42 -44.81 10.42
CA ALA A 4 27.87 -45.93 11.17
C ALA A 4 28.96 -47.01 11.26
N GLY A 5 29.43 -47.30 12.48
CA GLY A 5 30.31 -48.43 12.75
C GLY A 5 29.49 -49.70 12.92
N GLU A 6 29.60 -50.63 11.96
CA GLU A 6 29.14 -52.00 12.10
C GLU A 6 30.17 -52.81 12.90
N ALA A 7 29.85 -53.13 14.15
CA ALA A 7 30.60 -54.09 14.95
C ALA A 7 29.97 -55.49 14.79
N ALA A 8 30.36 -56.21 13.72
CA ALA A 8 30.07 -57.63 13.58
C ALA A 8 31.10 -58.44 14.37
N GLY A 9 30.71 -58.89 15.56
CA GLY A 9 31.49 -59.78 16.43
C GLY A 9 31.70 -61.14 15.77
N ARG A 10 32.96 -61.44 15.44
CA ARG A 10 33.41 -62.71 14.85
C ARG A 10 33.67 -63.71 15.98
N TYR A 11 32.69 -64.53 16.34
CA TYR A 11 32.92 -65.68 17.23
C TYR A 11 33.71 -66.75 16.47
N ARG A 12 34.99 -66.88 16.81
CA ARG A 12 35.89 -67.93 16.33
C ARG A 12 35.71 -69.16 17.22
N SER A 13 34.92 -70.13 16.79
CA SER A 13 34.88 -71.45 17.44
C SER A 13 36.18 -72.20 17.18
N THR A 14 37.04 -72.27 18.18
CA THR A 14 38.16 -73.22 18.22
C THR A 14 37.62 -74.57 18.66
N MET A 15 37.15 -75.40 17.72
CA MET A 15 36.93 -76.81 18.02
C MET A 15 38.25 -77.57 17.84
N SER A 16 38.71 -78.16 18.95
CA SER A 16 39.90 -78.99 19.03
C SER A 16 39.79 -80.23 18.15
N LYS A 17 40.93 -80.63 17.58
CA LYS A 17 41.13 -81.90 16.87
C LYS A 17 40.66 -83.11 17.71
N SER A 18 40.20 -84.13 16.99
CA SER A 18 40.00 -85.53 17.40
C SER A 18 38.59 -85.96 17.87
N LYS A 19 37.67 -86.07 16.90
CA LYS A 19 36.81 -87.24 16.64
C LYS A 19 35.88 -86.83 15.50
N ASP A 20 36.26 -87.11 14.26
CA ASP A 20 35.35 -86.90 13.12
C ASP A 20 34.14 -87.82 13.34
N PRO A 21 32.94 -87.26 13.60
CA PRO A 21 31.75 -88.06 13.91
C PRO A 21 31.38 -88.95 12.72
N SER A 22 31.68 -88.47 11.50
CA SER A 22 31.58 -89.20 10.25
C SER A 22 32.54 -90.39 10.17
N GLY A 23 33.77 -90.28 10.67
CA GLY A 23 34.73 -91.39 10.71
C GLY A 23 34.32 -92.50 11.70
N LEU A 24 33.77 -92.10 12.85
CA LEU A 24 33.21 -93.02 13.83
C LEU A 24 31.96 -93.73 13.30
N LEU A 25 31.03 -92.99 12.68
CA LEU A 25 29.81 -93.53 12.08
C LEU A 25 30.13 -94.52 10.96
N ILE A 26 31.09 -94.19 10.07
CA ILE A 26 31.52 -95.08 8.99
C ILE A 26 32.24 -96.33 9.53
N SER A 27 32.98 -96.21 10.62
CA SER A 27 33.58 -97.37 11.30
C SER A 27 32.52 -98.29 11.90
N VAL A 28 31.52 -97.74 12.58
CA VAL A 28 30.40 -98.49 13.17
C VAL A 28 29.55 -99.15 12.09
N ILE A 29 29.22 -98.43 11.00
CA ILE A 29 28.50 -99.00 9.85
C ILE A 29 29.27 -100.16 9.23
N ARG A 30 30.60 -100.03 9.10
CA ARG A 30 31.46 -101.11 8.60
C ARG A 30 31.43 -102.32 9.52
N THR A 31 31.71 -102.16 10.82
CA THR A 31 31.72 -103.26 11.80
C THR A 31 30.36 -103.96 11.89
N LEU A 32 29.25 -103.22 11.90
CA LEU A 32 27.89 -103.79 11.96
C LEU A 32 27.43 -104.46 10.65
N SER A 33 28.04 -104.11 9.51
CA SER A 33 27.67 -104.62 8.17
C SER A 33 28.61 -105.69 7.62
N THR A 34 29.85 -105.80 8.13
CA THR A 34 30.86 -106.76 7.63
C THR A 34 31.29 -107.83 8.63
N SER A 35 30.84 -107.80 9.89
CA SER A 35 31.11 -108.92 10.81
C SER A 35 30.09 -110.05 10.58
N ASP A 36 30.55 -111.23 10.17
CA ASP A 36 29.73 -112.45 10.10
C ASP A 36 29.42 -113.01 11.51
N ASP A 37 30.10 -112.51 12.54
CA ASP A 37 29.83 -112.86 13.93
C ASP A 37 28.71 -111.98 14.51
N VAL A 38 27.58 -112.62 14.82
CA VAL A 38 26.40 -111.98 15.43
C VAL A 38 26.74 -111.36 16.77
N GLN A 39 27.71 -111.93 17.48
CA GLN A 39 28.12 -111.50 18.80
C GLN A 39 28.86 -110.15 18.76
N ASP A 40 29.74 -109.94 17.79
CA ASP A 40 30.46 -108.67 17.60
C ASP A 40 29.51 -107.52 17.23
N ARG A 41 28.49 -107.82 16.42
CA ARG A 41 27.46 -106.84 16.04
C ARG A 41 26.59 -106.43 17.21
N GLU A 42 26.17 -107.39 18.04
CA GLU A 42 25.37 -107.10 19.24
C GLU A 42 26.21 -106.36 20.29
N THR A 43 27.50 -106.66 20.39
CA THR A 43 28.43 -105.96 21.30
C THR A 43 28.64 -104.50 20.89
N GLU A 44 28.84 -104.22 19.60
CA GLU A 44 29.02 -102.84 19.12
C GLU A 44 27.72 -102.03 19.13
N LYS A 45 26.57 -102.68 18.88
CA LYS A 45 25.23 -102.09 19.08
C LYS A 45 24.99 -101.75 20.55
N GLY A 46 25.24 -102.70 21.46
CA GLY A 46 25.13 -102.48 22.90
C GLY A 46 26.04 -101.35 23.39
N ARG A 47 27.28 -101.30 22.88
CA ARG A 47 28.22 -100.20 23.18
C ARG A 47 27.70 -98.83 22.71
N LEU A 48 27.01 -98.78 21.57
CA LEU A 48 26.43 -97.54 21.05
C LEU A 48 25.20 -97.11 21.83
N GLU A 49 24.33 -98.05 22.18
CA GLU A 49 23.15 -97.82 23.01
C GLU A 49 23.55 -97.34 24.41
N GLU A 50 24.54 -97.98 25.04
CA GLU A 50 25.12 -97.54 26.32
C GLU A 50 25.72 -96.13 26.23
N ALA A 51 26.42 -95.81 25.14
CA ALA A 51 27.00 -94.48 24.95
C ALA A 51 25.92 -93.41 24.70
N TYR A 52 24.86 -93.74 23.97
CA TYR A 52 23.73 -92.86 23.73
C TYR A 52 22.96 -92.57 25.03
N GLU A 53 22.60 -93.62 25.75
CA GLU A 53 21.97 -93.49 27.07
C GLU A 53 22.83 -92.72 28.06
N LYS A 54 24.15 -92.92 28.02
CA LYS A 54 25.06 -92.15 28.88
C LYS A 54 25.04 -90.67 28.51
N CYS A 55 25.08 -90.33 27.23
CA CYS A 55 25.00 -88.94 26.77
C CYS A 55 23.66 -88.29 27.13
N ASP A 56 22.56 -89.04 27.00
CA ASP A 56 21.21 -88.56 27.33
C ASP A 56 21.06 -88.34 28.84
N ARG A 57 21.56 -89.27 29.68
CA ARG A 57 21.63 -89.09 31.13
C ARG A 57 22.51 -87.90 31.54
N ASP A 58 23.68 -87.76 30.91
CA ASP A 58 24.60 -86.64 31.18
C ASP A 58 23.93 -85.30 30.79
N LEU A 59 23.17 -85.28 29.69
CA LEU A 59 22.39 -84.11 29.26
C LEU A 59 21.25 -83.79 30.21
N ASP A 60 20.46 -84.78 30.62
CA ASP A 60 19.37 -84.61 31.59
C ASP A 60 19.90 -84.15 32.95
N GLU A 61 21.01 -84.71 33.41
CA GLU A 61 21.65 -84.28 34.65
C GLU A 61 22.10 -82.81 34.55
N LEU A 62 22.71 -82.43 33.43
CA LEU A 62 23.12 -81.04 33.18
C LEU A 62 21.91 -80.09 33.07
N ILE A 63 20.81 -80.52 32.43
CA ILE A 63 19.56 -79.77 32.35
C ILE A 63 18.96 -79.60 33.73
N VAL A 64 18.93 -80.64 34.56
CA VAL A 64 18.41 -80.57 35.95
C VAL A 64 19.27 -79.64 36.79
N GLN A 65 20.60 -79.72 36.67
CA GLN A 65 21.54 -78.84 37.38
C GLN A 65 21.32 -77.35 37.02
N HIS A 66 21.12 -77.03 35.73
CA HIS A 66 20.94 -75.65 35.26
C HIS A 66 19.48 -75.23 35.03
N TYR A 67 18.50 -76.04 35.42
CA TYR A 67 17.08 -75.82 35.12
C TYR A 67 16.59 -74.46 35.63
N THR A 68 17.04 -74.08 36.82
CA THR A 68 16.69 -72.82 37.49
C THR A 68 17.25 -71.61 36.74
N GLU A 69 18.50 -71.66 36.31
CA GLU A 69 19.16 -70.63 35.52
C GLU A 69 18.50 -70.47 34.15
N LEU A 70 18.25 -71.60 33.46
CA LEU A 70 17.57 -71.61 32.16
C LEU A 70 16.16 -71.00 32.25
N THR A 71 15.38 -71.42 33.25
CA THR A 71 14.02 -70.89 33.46
C THR A 71 14.05 -69.40 33.77
N THR A 72 15.03 -68.95 34.56
CA THR A 72 15.20 -67.52 34.90
C THR A 72 15.62 -66.71 33.68
N ALA A 73 16.54 -67.24 32.85
CA ALA A 73 16.95 -66.62 31.59
C ALA A 73 15.78 -66.49 30.60
N ILE A 74 14.94 -67.52 30.47
CA ILE A 74 13.75 -67.49 29.61
C ILE A 74 12.75 -66.44 30.13
N ARG A 75 12.46 -66.41 31.43
CA ARG A 75 11.52 -65.43 32.01
C ARG A 75 12.02 -63.98 31.84
N THR A 76 13.30 -63.74 32.09
CA THR A 76 13.90 -62.42 31.89
C THR A 76 13.90 -62.01 30.42
N TYR A 77 14.20 -62.93 29.50
CA TYR A 77 14.10 -62.68 28.06
C TYR A 77 12.67 -62.34 27.62
N GLN A 78 11.66 -63.07 28.12
CA GLN A 78 10.25 -62.78 27.86
C GLN A 78 9.87 -61.38 28.37
N SER A 79 10.24 -61.05 29.61
CA SER A 79 9.99 -59.72 30.20
C SER A 79 10.65 -58.59 29.40
N ILE A 80 11.91 -58.78 28.97
CA ILE A 80 12.62 -57.79 28.15
C ILE A 80 11.92 -57.63 26.80
N THR A 81 11.52 -58.72 26.16
CA THR A 81 10.83 -58.72 24.87
C THR A 81 9.49 -58.00 24.96
N GLU A 82 8.73 -58.23 26.03
CA GLU A 82 7.47 -57.53 26.29
C GLU A 82 7.71 -56.03 26.51
N ARG A 83 8.70 -55.65 27.33
CA ARG A 83 9.06 -54.23 27.56
C ARG A 83 9.49 -53.53 26.27
N ILE A 84 10.26 -54.19 25.41
CA ILE A 84 10.68 -53.66 24.10
C ILE A 84 9.46 -53.46 23.20
N THR A 85 8.55 -54.44 23.17
CA THR A 85 7.33 -54.38 22.36
C THR A 85 6.42 -53.24 22.81
N ASN A 86 6.20 -53.12 24.13
CA ASN A 86 5.45 -52.03 24.73
C ASN A 86 6.08 -50.67 24.45
N SER A 87 7.42 -50.56 24.52
CA SER A 87 8.15 -49.34 24.16
C SER A 87 7.96 -48.97 22.68
N ARG A 88 8.08 -49.93 21.77
CA ARG A 88 7.84 -49.72 20.33
C ARG A 88 6.42 -49.24 20.05
N ASN A 89 5.43 -49.82 20.70
CA ASN A 89 4.02 -49.42 20.56
C ASN A 89 3.79 -48.00 21.09
N LYS A 90 4.36 -47.65 22.24
CA LYS A 90 4.33 -46.27 22.77
C LYS A 90 4.96 -45.27 21.81
N ILE A 91 6.10 -45.60 21.21
CA ILE A 91 6.76 -44.74 20.22
C ILE A 91 5.88 -44.53 18.99
N LYS A 92 5.22 -45.59 18.49
CA LYS A 92 4.26 -45.47 17.37
C LYS A 92 3.11 -44.52 17.73
N GLN A 93 2.50 -44.70 18.89
CA GLN A 93 1.40 -43.85 19.35
C GLN A 93 1.83 -42.38 19.52
N VAL A 94 3.00 -42.12 20.11
CA VAL A 94 3.54 -40.76 20.25
C VAL A 94 3.79 -40.13 18.87
N LYS A 95 4.29 -40.90 17.90
CA LYS A 95 4.50 -40.42 16.54
C LYS A 95 3.18 -40.07 15.84
N GLU A 96 2.15 -40.89 15.99
CA GLU A 96 0.81 -40.62 15.45
C GLU A 96 0.21 -39.36 16.10
N ASN A 97 0.25 -39.26 17.43
CA ASN A 97 -0.24 -38.08 18.14
C ASN A 97 0.50 -36.80 17.71
N LEU A 98 1.82 -36.86 17.51
CA LEU A 98 2.60 -35.73 17.04
C LEU A 98 2.22 -35.32 15.62
N LEU A 99 1.93 -36.28 14.74
CA LEU A 99 1.43 -36.00 13.40
C LEU A 99 0.05 -35.33 13.44
N SER A 100 -0.86 -35.81 14.28
CA SER A 100 -2.16 -35.17 14.49
C SER A 100 -2.02 -33.73 15.03
N CYS A 101 -1.17 -33.52 16.04
CA CYS A 101 -0.87 -32.18 16.55
C CYS A 101 -0.29 -31.28 15.46
N LYS A 102 0.63 -31.79 14.64
CA LYS A 102 1.21 -31.03 13.51
C LYS A 102 0.13 -30.61 12.52
N MET A 103 -0.80 -31.49 12.18
CA MET A 103 -1.91 -31.17 11.27
C MET A 103 -2.82 -30.08 11.87
N LEU A 104 -3.22 -30.22 13.13
CA LEU A 104 -4.06 -29.23 13.82
C LEU A 104 -3.40 -27.84 13.88
N LEU A 105 -2.09 -27.80 14.18
CA LEU A 105 -1.32 -26.55 14.18
C LEU A 105 -1.23 -25.93 12.78
N HIS A 106 -1.11 -26.76 11.73
CA HIS A 106 -1.10 -26.27 10.34
C HIS A 106 -2.44 -25.67 9.93
N CYS A 107 -3.55 -26.35 10.23
CA CYS A 107 -4.91 -25.81 10.00
C CYS A 107 -5.10 -24.46 10.69
N LYS A 108 -4.65 -24.32 11.95
CA LYS A 108 -4.72 -23.05 12.69
C LYS A 108 -3.89 -21.94 12.04
N ARG A 109 -2.71 -22.27 11.51
CA ARG A 109 -1.87 -21.30 10.79
C ARG A 109 -2.54 -20.83 9.50
N ASP A 110 -3.16 -21.72 8.75
CA ASP A 110 -3.82 -21.38 7.49
C ASP A 110 -5.08 -20.55 7.74
N GLU A 111 -5.85 -20.87 8.79
CA GLU A 111 -6.97 -20.07 9.28
C GLU A 111 -6.52 -18.66 9.68
N LEU A 112 -5.41 -18.54 10.42
CA LEU A 112 -4.86 -17.24 10.81
C LEU A 112 -4.38 -16.43 9.60
N ARG A 113 -3.74 -17.08 8.62
CA ARG A 113 -3.32 -16.43 7.37
C ARG A 113 -4.53 -15.93 6.59
N LYS A 114 -5.60 -16.72 6.50
CA LYS A 114 -6.86 -16.32 5.87
C LYS A 114 -7.46 -15.10 6.56
N LEU A 115 -7.62 -15.15 7.88
CA LEU A 115 -8.16 -14.03 8.68
C LEU A 115 -7.29 -12.77 8.56
N TRP A 116 -5.97 -12.92 8.45
CA TRP A 116 -5.07 -11.78 8.23
C TRP A 116 -5.26 -11.13 6.85
N ILE A 117 -5.41 -11.94 5.79
CA ILE A 117 -5.71 -11.42 4.44
C ILE A 117 -7.07 -10.71 4.43
N GLU A 118 -8.12 -11.37 4.97
CA GLU A 118 -9.46 -10.77 5.11
C GLU A 118 -9.40 -9.47 5.92
N GLY A 119 -8.59 -9.42 6.98
CA GLY A 119 -8.38 -8.20 7.77
C GLY A 119 -7.72 -7.06 6.98
N ILE A 120 -6.78 -7.36 6.09
CA ILE A 120 -6.18 -6.36 5.17
C ILE A 120 -7.21 -5.88 4.15
N GLU A 121 -7.98 -6.81 3.57
CA GLU A 121 -9.03 -6.49 2.60
C GLU A 121 -10.10 -5.59 3.24
N HIS A 122 -10.58 -5.92 4.44
CA HIS A 122 -11.53 -5.09 5.18
C HIS A 122 -10.97 -3.70 5.50
N LYS A 123 -9.68 -3.60 5.85
CA LYS A 123 -9.04 -2.29 6.06
C LYS A 123 -9.00 -1.48 4.76
N HIS A 124 -8.71 -2.12 3.63
CA HIS A 124 -8.73 -1.46 2.34
C HIS A 124 -10.14 -0.97 1.97
N VAL A 125 -11.16 -1.81 2.17
CA VAL A 125 -12.57 -1.43 1.96
C VAL A 125 -12.97 -0.25 2.83
N LEU A 126 -12.58 -0.23 4.11
CA LEU A 126 -12.84 0.91 5.00
C LEU A 126 -12.21 2.21 4.48
N ASN A 127 -10.94 2.16 4.06
CA ASN A 127 -10.29 3.33 3.47
C ASN A 127 -11.04 3.83 2.21
N LEU A 128 -11.50 2.93 1.34
CA LEU A 128 -12.31 3.30 0.18
C LEU A 128 -13.63 3.97 0.60
N LEU A 129 -14.32 3.43 1.61
CA LEU A 129 -15.57 4.01 2.12
C LEU A 129 -15.36 5.41 2.69
N ASP A 130 -14.27 5.64 3.43
CA ASP A 130 -13.91 6.95 3.96
C ASP A 130 -13.61 7.94 2.83
N GLU A 131 -12.89 7.53 1.78
CA GLU A 131 -12.66 8.37 0.59
C GLU A 131 -13.97 8.71 -0.13
N ILE A 132 -14.89 7.75 -0.27
CA ILE A 132 -16.21 7.98 -0.88
C ILE A 132 -17.03 8.99 -0.07
N GLU A 133 -17.07 8.86 1.25
CA GLU A 133 -17.80 9.78 2.12
C GLU A 133 -17.20 11.20 2.04
N ASN A 134 -15.87 11.33 1.97
CA ASN A 134 -15.21 12.61 1.76
C ASN A 134 -15.62 13.26 0.43
N ILE A 135 -15.60 12.51 -0.68
CA ILE A 135 -15.93 13.03 -2.02
C ILE A 135 -17.41 13.38 -2.14
N LYS A 136 -18.29 12.59 -1.52
CA LYS A 136 -19.73 12.84 -1.48
C LYS A 136 -20.07 14.21 -0.88
N GLN A 137 -19.26 14.71 0.06
CA GLN A 137 -19.46 16.04 0.66
C GLN A 137 -18.90 17.20 -0.19
N VAL A 138 -18.09 16.92 -1.21
CA VAL A 138 -17.41 17.95 -2.02
C VAL A 138 -18.38 18.84 -2.77
N PRO A 139 -19.44 18.36 -3.47
CA PRO A 139 -20.36 19.24 -4.18
C PRO A 139 -21.00 20.31 -3.29
N GLN A 140 -21.39 19.95 -2.06
CA GLN A 140 -22.00 20.87 -1.10
C GLN A 140 -20.98 21.90 -0.58
N LYS A 141 -19.76 21.46 -0.22
CA LYS A 141 -18.68 22.37 0.23
C LYS A 141 -18.25 23.30 -0.89
N LEU A 142 -18.21 22.80 -2.12
CA LEU A 142 -17.87 23.58 -3.31
C LEU A 142 -18.85 24.74 -3.51
N GLU A 143 -20.15 24.52 -3.35
CA GLU A 143 -21.15 25.58 -3.46
C GLU A 143 -20.97 26.68 -2.39
N GLN A 144 -20.59 26.30 -1.17
CA GLN A 144 -20.29 27.26 -0.09
C GLN A 144 -19.03 28.08 -0.38
N CYS A 145 -17.95 27.44 -0.87
CA CYS A 145 -16.73 28.13 -1.27
C CYS A 145 -16.97 29.07 -2.46
N MET A 146 -17.81 28.67 -3.41
CA MET A 146 -18.20 29.49 -4.54
C MET A 146 -19.03 30.70 -4.12
N ALA A 147 -19.97 30.53 -3.18
CA ALA A 147 -20.78 31.64 -2.65
C ALA A 147 -19.92 32.69 -1.91
N SER A 148 -18.88 32.23 -1.22
CA SER A 148 -17.92 33.08 -0.50
C SER A 148 -16.74 33.55 -1.37
N LYS A 149 -16.72 33.21 -2.66
CA LYS A 149 -15.67 33.60 -3.64
C LYS A 149 -14.25 33.14 -3.32
N HIS A 150 -14.12 32.08 -2.51
CA HIS A 150 -12.85 31.40 -2.24
C HIS A 150 -12.53 30.42 -3.38
N TYR A 151 -12.18 30.97 -4.53
CA TYR A 151 -12.09 30.27 -5.79
C TYR A 151 -10.89 29.31 -5.89
N LEU A 152 -9.76 29.61 -5.25
CA LEU A 152 -8.58 28.74 -5.25
C LEU A 152 -8.83 27.51 -4.38
N ASN A 153 -9.36 27.66 -3.18
CA ASN A 153 -9.73 26.53 -2.32
C ASN A 153 -10.81 25.66 -2.98
N ALA A 154 -11.83 26.29 -3.57
CA ALA A 154 -12.85 25.59 -4.35
C ALA A 154 -12.23 24.77 -5.50
N THR A 155 -11.29 25.36 -6.23
CA THR A 155 -10.57 24.70 -7.33
C THR A 155 -9.70 23.54 -6.82
N ASP A 156 -9.01 23.72 -5.69
CA ASP A 156 -8.15 22.70 -5.09
C ASP A 156 -8.95 21.48 -4.66
N MET A 157 -10.03 21.72 -3.93
CA MET A 157 -10.96 20.68 -3.48
C MET A 157 -11.55 19.93 -4.68
N LEU A 158 -11.96 20.64 -5.73
CA LEU A 158 -12.55 20.06 -6.93
C LEU A 158 -11.55 19.23 -7.74
N VAL A 159 -10.33 19.73 -7.94
CA VAL A 159 -9.28 19.00 -8.67
C VAL A 159 -8.88 17.75 -7.89
N SER A 160 -8.64 17.86 -6.59
CA SER A 160 -8.31 16.69 -5.75
C SER A 160 -9.42 15.65 -5.74
N ALA A 161 -10.69 16.06 -5.67
CA ALA A 161 -11.82 15.13 -5.70
C ALA A 161 -11.96 14.41 -7.05
N VAL A 162 -11.76 15.11 -8.16
CA VAL A 162 -11.78 14.51 -9.51
C VAL A 162 -10.61 13.52 -9.68
N ASP A 163 -9.41 13.88 -9.23
CA ASP A 163 -8.24 13.01 -9.29
C ASP A 163 -8.44 11.73 -8.45
N SER A 164 -9.07 11.82 -7.27
CA SER A 164 -9.44 10.66 -6.45
C SER A 164 -10.49 9.76 -7.12
N LEU A 165 -11.46 10.32 -7.85
CA LEU A 165 -12.48 9.56 -8.58
C LEU A 165 -11.95 8.85 -9.84
N GLU A 166 -10.88 9.39 -10.44
CA GLU A 166 -10.18 8.80 -11.59
C GLU A 166 -9.06 7.83 -11.18
N GLY A 167 -8.59 7.89 -9.92
CA GLY A 167 -7.54 7.04 -9.38
C GLY A 167 -8.09 5.86 -8.57
N PRO A 168 -7.97 5.89 -7.21
CA PRO A 168 -8.31 4.75 -6.34
C PRO A 168 -9.76 4.30 -6.46
N LEU A 169 -10.69 5.20 -6.77
CA LEU A 169 -12.12 4.92 -6.83
C LEU A 169 -12.65 4.66 -8.24
N LEU A 170 -11.76 4.53 -9.24
CA LEU A 170 -12.16 4.32 -10.63
C LEU A 170 -13.03 3.07 -10.81
N GLN A 171 -12.70 2.01 -10.05
CA GLN A 171 -13.36 0.70 -10.11
C GLN A 171 -14.76 0.68 -9.50
N VAL A 172 -15.16 1.71 -8.75
CA VAL A 172 -16.47 1.78 -8.10
C VAL A 172 -17.50 2.34 -9.08
N GLU A 173 -18.28 1.45 -9.72
CA GLU A 173 -19.29 1.85 -10.72
C GLU A 173 -20.39 2.76 -10.14
N GLY A 174 -20.73 2.60 -8.86
CA GLY A 174 -21.75 3.41 -8.18
C GLY A 174 -21.42 4.91 -8.04
N LEU A 175 -20.22 5.33 -8.43
CA LEU A 175 -19.80 6.74 -8.42
C LEU A 175 -19.91 7.40 -9.81
N SER A 176 -20.53 6.75 -10.80
CA SER A 176 -20.66 7.28 -12.17
C SER A 176 -21.31 8.66 -12.22
N ASP A 177 -22.43 8.82 -11.52
CA ASP A 177 -23.23 10.04 -11.55
C ASP A 177 -22.49 11.18 -10.85
N LEU A 178 -21.86 10.88 -9.71
CA LEU A 178 -21.04 11.83 -8.97
C LEU A 178 -19.83 12.26 -9.80
N ARG A 179 -19.19 11.33 -10.52
CA ARG A 179 -18.09 11.63 -11.45
C ARG A 179 -18.55 12.59 -12.54
N LEU A 180 -19.68 12.32 -13.18
CA LEU A 180 -20.26 13.21 -14.19
C LEU A 180 -20.58 14.60 -13.62
N GLU A 181 -21.15 14.65 -12.42
CA GLU A 181 -21.45 15.90 -11.72
C GLU A 181 -20.18 16.72 -11.43
N LEU A 182 -19.16 16.12 -10.83
CA LEU A 182 -17.90 16.83 -10.53
C LEU A 182 -17.16 17.28 -11.80
N HIS A 183 -17.19 16.49 -12.89
CA HIS A 183 -16.65 16.95 -14.17
C HIS A 183 -17.42 18.13 -14.76
N SER A 184 -18.75 18.10 -14.67
CA SER A 184 -19.60 19.22 -15.07
C SER A 184 -19.28 20.47 -14.25
N LYS A 185 -19.16 20.34 -12.93
CA LYS A 185 -18.78 21.43 -12.03
C LYS A 185 -17.35 21.93 -12.32
N LYS A 186 -16.40 21.06 -12.71
CA LYS A 186 -15.04 21.44 -13.14
C LYS A 186 -15.06 22.29 -14.42
N MET A 187 -15.90 21.94 -15.38
CA MET A 187 -16.09 22.74 -16.60
C MET A 187 -16.74 24.10 -16.28
N ASN A 188 -17.76 24.12 -15.42
CA ASN A 188 -18.42 25.35 -14.99
C ASN A 188 -17.47 26.26 -14.20
N MET A 189 -16.67 25.70 -13.29
CA MET A 189 -15.68 26.43 -12.51
C MET A 189 -14.75 27.26 -13.41
N HIS A 190 -14.23 26.65 -14.47
CA HIS A 190 -13.40 27.35 -15.44
C HIS A 190 -14.08 28.60 -16.04
N LEU A 191 -15.36 28.51 -16.41
CA LEU A 191 -16.10 29.64 -16.96
C LEU A 191 -16.30 30.75 -15.93
N VAL A 192 -16.66 30.40 -14.69
CA VAL A 192 -16.82 31.37 -13.59
C VAL A 192 -15.53 32.12 -13.32
N LEU A 193 -14.38 31.43 -13.29
CA LEU A 193 -13.08 32.06 -13.09
C LEU A 193 -12.71 33.03 -14.22
N ILE A 194 -13.03 32.68 -15.47
CA ILE A 194 -12.84 33.58 -16.61
C ILE A 194 -13.68 34.85 -16.45
N ASP A 195 -14.97 34.70 -16.11
CA ASP A 195 -15.88 35.83 -16.01
C ASP A 195 -15.53 36.75 -14.82
N GLU A 196 -15.10 36.20 -13.68
CA GLU A 196 -14.60 37.01 -12.57
C GLU A 196 -13.28 37.71 -12.91
N LEU A 197 -12.38 37.04 -13.65
CA LEU A 197 -11.14 37.67 -14.11
C LEU A 197 -11.46 38.82 -15.07
N HIS A 198 -12.41 38.64 -16.01
CA HIS A 198 -12.89 39.71 -16.88
C HIS A 198 -13.47 40.88 -16.09
N ARG A 199 -14.32 40.59 -15.09
CA ARG A 199 -14.91 41.62 -14.22
C ARG A 199 -13.85 42.44 -13.51
N HIS A 200 -12.82 41.79 -12.98
CA HIS A 200 -11.73 42.48 -12.30
C HIS A 200 -10.82 43.26 -13.26
N LEU A 201 -10.56 42.70 -14.45
CA LEU A 201 -9.65 43.27 -15.44
C LEU A 201 -10.24 44.46 -16.21
N TYR A 202 -11.52 44.42 -16.59
CA TYR A 202 -12.14 45.47 -17.42
C TYR A 202 -13.08 46.41 -16.66
N ILE A 203 -13.73 45.93 -15.59
CA ILE A 203 -14.77 46.70 -14.88
C ILE A 203 -14.20 47.32 -13.60
N LYS A 204 -13.71 46.50 -12.65
CA LYS A 204 -13.26 47.01 -11.35
C LYS A 204 -11.98 47.84 -11.42
N SER A 205 -11.02 47.44 -12.27
CA SER A 205 -9.76 48.17 -12.47
C SER A 205 -9.97 49.58 -13.06
N THR A 206 -10.91 49.74 -13.98
CA THR A 206 -11.17 50.99 -14.72
C THR A 206 -12.07 51.95 -13.94
N ASN A 207 -12.98 51.43 -13.10
CA ASN A 207 -13.84 52.23 -12.23
C ASN A 207 -13.07 53.14 -11.25
N ARG A 208 -11.87 52.72 -10.79
CA ARG A 208 -11.04 53.51 -9.87
C ARG A 208 -10.46 54.78 -10.51
N VAL A 209 -10.27 54.79 -11.82
CA VAL A 209 -9.72 55.96 -12.55
C VAL A 209 -10.74 57.11 -12.59
N GLY A 210 -12.03 56.80 -12.67
CA GLY A 210 -13.11 57.79 -12.69
C GLY A 210 -13.36 58.51 -11.36
N GLN A 211 -13.12 57.84 -10.21
CA GLN A 211 -13.32 58.44 -8.88
C GLN A 211 -12.20 59.43 -8.49
N ARG A 212 -11.00 59.30 -9.08
CA ARG A 212 -9.85 60.17 -8.79
C ARG A 212 -10.09 61.66 -9.09
N ASN A 213 -11.13 61.99 -9.86
CA ASN A 213 -11.50 63.37 -10.18
C ASN A 213 -12.47 64.03 -9.17
N LYS A 214 -13.14 63.27 -8.29
CA LYS A 214 -14.02 63.85 -7.26
C LYS A 214 -13.27 64.36 -6.02
N GLU A 215 -12.06 63.85 -5.74
CA GLU A 215 -11.28 64.23 -4.55
C GLU A 215 -10.31 65.40 -4.75
N LYS A 216 -10.18 65.94 -5.97
CA LYS A 216 -9.34 67.12 -6.24
C LYS A 216 -9.92 68.46 -5.74
N GLY A 217 -10.88 68.43 -4.81
CA GLY A 217 -11.46 69.60 -4.16
C GLY A 217 -10.85 69.98 -2.80
N ARG A 218 -9.90 69.21 -2.26
CA ARG A 218 -9.18 69.57 -1.02
C ARG A 218 -7.68 69.45 -1.21
N ILE A 219 -7.04 70.55 -1.59
CA ILE A 219 -5.60 70.69 -1.56
C ILE A 219 -5.19 70.92 -0.11
N SER A 220 -4.54 69.94 0.50
CA SER A 220 -3.59 70.17 1.59
C SER A 220 -2.40 69.23 1.45
N SER A 221 -1.32 69.80 0.90
CA SER A 221 0.09 69.45 1.09
C SER A 221 0.41 68.16 1.86
N VAL A 222 0.57 67.04 1.15
CA VAL A 222 1.45 65.94 1.61
C VAL A 222 2.23 65.41 0.42
N LYS A 223 3.54 65.24 0.65
CA LYS A 223 4.63 64.97 -0.28
C LYS A 223 4.30 63.92 -1.34
N ALA A 224 4.67 64.23 -2.59
CA ALA A 224 4.65 63.33 -3.72
C ALA A 224 5.37 62.01 -3.40
N LYS A 225 4.60 60.93 -3.24
CA LYS A 225 5.07 59.57 -3.51
C LYS A 225 4.49 59.17 -4.86
N GLU A 226 5.38 58.88 -5.81
CA GLU A 226 5.07 58.30 -7.11
C GLU A 226 4.21 57.05 -6.94
N PHE A 227 2.91 57.17 -7.20
CA PHE A 227 2.04 56.03 -7.43
C PHE A 227 2.03 55.77 -8.93
N THR A 228 2.96 54.95 -9.39
CA THR A 228 3.05 54.43 -10.75
C THR A 228 1.78 53.67 -11.08
N CYS A 229 1.01 54.20 -12.05
CA CYS A 229 -0.11 53.50 -12.66
C CYS A 229 0.43 52.27 -13.39
N CYS A 230 -0.10 51.08 -13.06
CA CYS A 230 0.16 49.85 -13.79
C CYS A 230 -0.64 49.87 -15.10
N PHE A 231 -0.12 50.58 -16.11
CA PHE A 231 -0.63 50.56 -17.48
C PHE A 231 0.45 49.94 -18.37
N CYS A 232 0.47 48.61 -18.47
CA CYS A 232 1.24 47.95 -19.53
C CYS A 232 0.34 47.78 -20.75
N MET A 233 0.43 48.74 -21.68
CA MET A 233 -0.10 48.60 -23.03
C MET A 233 0.85 47.66 -23.79
N VAL A 234 0.43 46.43 -24.06
CA VAL A 234 1.15 45.51 -24.96
C VAL A 234 0.74 45.82 -26.39
N LEU A 235 1.55 46.62 -27.08
CA LEU A 235 1.64 46.59 -28.54
C LEU A 235 3.12 46.55 -28.91
N SER A 236 3.63 45.37 -29.26
CA SER A 236 4.54 45.26 -30.39
C SER A 236 4.63 43.84 -30.92
N VAL A 237 4.53 43.77 -32.25
CA VAL A 237 4.55 42.61 -33.12
C VAL A 237 5.94 41.97 -33.12
N GLY A 238 6.02 40.63 -33.03
CA GLY A 238 7.26 39.90 -33.28
C GLY A 238 7.31 38.54 -32.59
N PHE A 239 7.03 37.47 -33.34
CA PHE A 239 7.27 36.09 -32.93
C PHE A 239 8.77 35.86 -32.69
N ASN A 240 9.15 35.38 -31.51
CA ASN A 240 9.94 34.14 -31.31
C ASN A 240 10.26 33.91 -29.81
N SER A 241 9.79 32.76 -29.32
CA SER A 241 10.41 31.87 -28.32
C SER A 241 11.15 32.45 -27.09
N LEU A 242 10.58 32.15 -25.92
CA LEU A 242 11.19 31.99 -24.59
C LEU A 242 11.71 33.27 -23.88
N TYR A 243 11.39 33.34 -22.58
CA TYR A 243 11.69 34.39 -21.59
C TYR A 243 10.78 35.64 -21.61
N LEU A 244 9.60 35.50 -21.00
CA LEU A 244 8.82 36.66 -20.54
C LEU A 244 9.44 37.19 -19.23
N GLY A 245 10.52 37.96 -19.40
CA GLY A 245 11.19 38.67 -18.32
C GLY A 245 10.37 39.87 -17.82
N LEU A 246 10.27 39.94 -16.49
CA LEU A 246 9.93 41.08 -15.65
C LEU A 246 10.07 42.46 -16.35
N CYS A 247 8.95 43.13 -16.61
CA CYS A 247 8.93 44.59 -16.61
C CYS A 247 8.80 45.07 -15.16
N LEU A 248 9.93 45.57 -14.66
CA LEU A 248 10.26 46.01 -13.32
C LEU A 248 9.19 46.88 -12.65
N PHE A 249 8.63 46.30 -11.59
CA PHE A 249 7.90 46.95 -10.51
C PHE A 249 8.90 47.74 -9.64
N LYS A 250 8.88 49.07 -9.68
CA LYS A 250 9.67 49.88 -8.72
C LYS A 250 8.92 50.01 -7.39
N SER A 251 9.58 49.54 -6.33
CA SER A 251 9.30 49.75 -4.90
C SER A 251 8.09 49.02 -4.28
N ILE A 252 8.10 47.69 -4.37
CA ILE A 252 7.68 46.81 -3.26
C ILE A 252 8.86 45.85 -3.07
N PRO A 253 9.32 45.54 -1.83
CA PRO A 253 10.37 44.54 -1.65
C PRO A 253 9.85 43.23 -2.24
N VAL A 254 10.37 42.89 -3.41
CA VAL A 254 10.14 41.64 -4.13
C VAL A 254 10.83 40.56 -3.31
N ARG A 255 10.18 40.14 -2.23
CA ARG A 255 10.31 38.78 -1.76
C ARG A 255 9.50 37.98 -2.78
N GLU A 256 10.21 37.44 -3.75
CA GLU A 256 9.85 36.34 -4.63
C GLU A 256 8.47 35.76 -4.30
N MET A 257 7.41 36.40 -4.82
CA MET A 257 6.04 35.91 -4.71
C MET A 257 5.95 34.76 -5.70
N SER A 258 6.57 33.65 -5.30
CA SER A 258 6.48 32.39 -5.98
C SER A 258 5.00 32.11 -6.19
N LEU A 259 4.60 31.72 -7.40
CA LEU A 259 3.22 31.31 -7.71
C LEU A 259 2.74 30.18 -6.74
N LEU A 260 3.69 29.55 -6.04
CA LEU A 260 3.52 28.63 -4.92
C LEU A 260 2.98 29.26 -3.62
N GLU A 261 3.27 30.53 -3.29
CA GLU A 261 2.98 31.15 -1.97
C GLU A 261 1.66 31.94 -1.88
N ILE A 262 0.89 32.08 -2.95
CA ILE A 262 -0.46 32.67 -2.85
C ILE A 262 -1.36 31.66 -2.12
N LYS A 263 -1.53 31.83 -0.82
CA LYS A 263 -2.49 31.10 0.02
C LYS A 263 -3.72 31.98 0.17
N GLU A 264 -4.89 31.45 -0.16
CA GLU A 264 -6.15 32.12 0.20
C GLU A 264 -6.24 32.19 1.72
N ASP A 265 -6.40 33.40 2.25
CA ASP A 265 -6.72 33.62 3.65
C ASP A 265 -8.24 33.55 3.78
N MET A 266 -8.74 32.58 4.54
CA MET A 266 -10.17 32.26 4.63
C MET A 266 -10.96 33.26 5.50
N GLU A 267 -10.28 34.21 6.15
CA GLU A 267 -10.91 35.20 7.03
C GLU A 267 -11.04 36.60 6.42
N LEU A 268 -10.48 36.84 5.23
CA LEU A 268 -10.51 38.13 4.55
C LEU A 268 -11.38 38.07 3.30
N ASP A 269 -12.18 39.11 3.06
CA ASP A 269 -12.96 39.22 1.83
C ASP A 269 -11.99 39.23 0.62
N PRO A 270 -12.06 38.22 -0.26
CA PRO A 270 -11.06 38.04 -1.30
C PRO A 270 -11.09 39.17 -2.35
N GLU A 271 -12.13 39.99 -2.38
CA GLU A 271 -12.28 41.12 -3.32
C GLU A 271 -11.62 42.44 -2.88
N GLU A 272 -11.14 42.58 -1.63
CA GLU A 272 -10.58 43.86 -1.13
C GLU A 272 -9.39 44.33 -1.98
N ASN A 273 -8.49 43.39 -2.30
CA ASN A 273 -7.30 43.63 -3.11
C ASN A 273 -7.45 43.00 -4.49
N SER A 274 -8.02 43.75 -5.43
CA SER A 274 -8.26 43.28 -6.80
C SER A 274 -7.01 42.72 -7.50
N THR A 275 -5.80 43.19 -7.19
CA THR A 275 -4.54 42.68 -7.77
C THR A 275 -4.20 41.29 -7.25
N VAL A 276 -4.36 41.05 -5.94
CA VAL A 276 -4.13 39.75 -5.29
C VAL A 276 -5.20 38.76 -5.75
N PHE A 277 -6.46 39.20 -5.82
CA PHE A 277 -7.58 38.39 -6.30
C PHE A 277 -7.40 37.90 -7.74
N MET A 278 -6.95 38.77 -8.66
CA MET A 278 -6.63 38.33 -10.03
C MET A 278 -5.53 37.26 -10.03
N GLY A 279 -4.53 37.36 -9.14
CA GLY A 279 -3.50 36.33 -8.97
C GLY A 279 -4.06 35.00 -8.48
N ILE A 280 -5.02 35.03 -7.55
CA ILE A 280 -5.76 33.85 -7.05
C ILE A 280 -6.54 33.19 -8.19
N LEU A 281 -7.29 33.97 -8.98
CA LEU A 281 -8.05 33.46 -10.13
C LEU A 281 -7.14 32.82 -11.19
N ILE A 282 -6.03 33.46 -11.53
CA ILE A 282 -5.04 32.92 -12.48
C ILE A 282 -4.44 31.61 -11.94
N LYS A 283 -4.15 31.54 -10.63
CA LYS A 283 -3.65 30.31 -9.99
C LYS A 283 -4.69 29.19 -10.04
N GLY A 284 -5.96 29.48 -9.80
CA GLY A 284 -7.06 28.51 -9.97
C GLY A 284 -7.16 28.00 -11.41
N LEU A 285 -7.13 28.90 -12.40
CA LEU A 285 -7.13 28.55 -13.83
C LEU A 285 -5.91 27.72 -14.26
N ALA A 286 -4.75 27.98 -13.65
CA ALA A 286 -3.54 27.19 -13.84
C ALA A 286 -3.74 25.75 -13.35
N LYS A 287 -4.33 25.57 -12.17
CA LYS A 287 -4.64 24.24 -11.62
C LYS A 287 -5.67 23.48 -12.45
N LEU A 288 -6.63 24.18 -13.07
CA LEU A 288 -7.55 23.58 -14.03
C LEU A 288 -6.91 23.26 -15.39
N LYS A 289 -5.67 23.69 -15.65
CA LYS A 289 -4.96 23.58 -16.94
C LYS A 289 -5.68 24.30 -18.08
N LYS A 290 -6.37 25.40 -17.77
CA LYS A 290 -7.23 26.15 -18.71
C LYS A 290 -6.73 27.56 -19.06
N ILE A 291 -5.43 27.81 -18.87
CA ILE A 291 -4.80 29.10 -19.21
C ILE A 291 -4.95 29.46 -20.70
N PRO A 292 -4.65 28.57 -21.67
CA PRO A 292 -4.74 28.94 -23.08
C PRO A 292 -6.16 29.33 -23.51
N GLU A 293 -7.16 28.59 -23.03
CA GLU A 293 -8.58 28.86 -23.26
C GLU A 293 -8.99 30.20 -22.64
N THR A 294 -8.49 30.51 -21.44
CA THR A 294 -8.71 31.81 -20.78
C THR A 294 -8.12 32.96 -21.59
N VAL A 295 -6.88 32.84 -22.05
CA VAL A 295 -6.21 33.90 -22.83
C VAL A 295 -6.98 34.18 -24.11
N LYS A 296 -7.43 33.13 -24.80
CA LYS A 296 -8.27 33.27 -26.00
C LYS A 296 -9.60 33.97 -25.69
N ALA A 297 -10.29 33.55 -24.63
CA ALA A 297 -11.55 34.17 -24.21
C ALA A 297 -11.40 35.67 -23.87
N ILE A 298 -10.30 36.06 -23.21
CA ILE A 298 -9.98 37.46 -22.94
C ILE A 298 -9.71 38.21 -24.23
N GLN A 299 -8.93 37.64 -25.15
CA GLN A 299 -8.60 38.26 -26.43
C GLN A 299 -9.84 38.49 -27.29
N ASP A 300 -10.74 37.51 -27.37
CA ASP A 300 -11.96 37.60 -28.17
C ASP A 300 -12.92 38.70 -27.63
N ARG A 301 -12.92 38.95 -26.31
CA ARG A 301 -13.74 39.99 -25.68
C ARG A 301 -13.07 41.37 -25.62
N LEU A 302 -11.76 41.45 -25.84
CA LEU A 302 -10.96 42.68 -25.68
C LEU A 302 -11.51 43.87 -26.47
N GLU A 303 -11.84 43.68 -27.75
CA GLU A 303 -12.31 44.78 -28.62
C GLU A 303 -13.64 45.36 -28.12
N GLN A 304 -14.56 44.48 -27.72
CA GLN A 304 -15.88 44.89 -27.22
C GLN A 304 -15.77 45.63 -25.89
N GLU A 305 -14.96 45.10 -24.96
CA GLU A 305 -14.74 45.71 -23.65
C GLU A 305 -14.03 47.07 -23.74
N LEU A 306 -13.04 47.22 -24.63
CA LEU A 306 -12.39 48.51 -24.87
C LEU A 306 -13.38 49.57 -25.39
N LYS A 307 -14.25 49.21 -26.35
CA LYS A 307 -15.33 50.10 -26.81
C LYS A 307 -16.26 50.49 -25.66
N GLN A 308 -16.61 49.55 -24.79
CA GLN A 308 -17.43 49.84 -23.61
C GLN A 308 -16.72 50.75 -22.61
N ILE A 309 -15.44 50.54 -22.33
CA ILE A 309 -14.65 51.37 -21.43
C ILE A 309 -14.57 52.81 -21.97
N VAL A 310 -14.31 52.98 -23.28
CA VAL A 310 -14.32 54.30 -23.92
C VAL A 310 -15.70 54.94 -23.78
N LYS A 311 -16.78 54.22 -24.09
CA LYS A 311 -18.15 54.75 -23.96
C LYS A 311 -18.47 55.17 -22.52
N ARG A 312 -18.14 54.35 -21.53
CA ARG A 312 -18.34 54.65 -20.10
C ARG A 312 -17.52 55.86 -19.67
N SER A 313 -16.26 55.93 -20.08
CA SER A 313 -15.37 57.03 -19.74
C SER A 313 -15.83 58.34 -20.38
N THR A 314 -16.21 58.34 -21.66
CA THR A 314 -16.76 59.52 -22.35
C THR A 314 -18.06 60.00 -21.69
N THR A 315 -18.94 59.07 -21.31
CA THR A 315 -20.19 59.40 -20.60
C THR A 315 -19.89 60.01 -19.23
N GLN A 316 -18.98 59.40 -18.46
CA GLN A 316 -18.56 59.93 -17.16
C GLN A 316 -17.91 61.33 -17.26
N VAL A 317 -17.10 61.57 -18.30
CA VAL A 317 -16.50 62.88 -18.56
C VAL A 317 -17.58 63.90 -18.93
N ALA A 318 -18.52 63.53 -19.82
CA ALA A 318 -19.65 64.39 -20.18
C ALA A 318 -20.50 64.75 -18.96
N ASP A 319 -20.90 63.77 -18.16
CA ASP A 319 -21.68 63.96 -16.93
C ASP A 319 -20.93 64.84 -15.91
N SER A 320 -19.62 64.64 -15.75
CA SER A 320 -18.78 65.49 -14.89
C SER A 320 -18.67 66.93 -15.42
N GLY A 321 -18.69 67.12 -16.73
CA GLY A 321 -18.73 68.43 -17.38
C GLY A 321 -20.04 69.16 -17.15
N TYR A 322 -21.18 68.45 -17.26
CA TYR A 322 -22.51 69.00 -16.94
C TYR A 322 -22.62 69.39 -15.46
N GLN A 323 -22.19 68.52 -14.54
CA GLN A 323 -22.18 68.84 -13.09
C GLN A 323 -21.30 70.05 -12.78
N ARG A 324 -20.15 70.22 -13.45
CA ARG A 324 -19.29 71.39 -13.27
C ARG A 324 -19.93 72.67 -13.80
N GLY A 325 -20.68 72.59 -14.91
CA GLY A 325 -21.45 73.72 -15.47
C GLY A 325 -22.61 74.18 -14.59
N GLU A 326 -23.32 73.24 -13.95
CA GLU A 326 -24.39 73.58 -12.98
C GLU A 326 -23.85 74.24 -11.70
N ASN A 327 -22.73 73.76 -11.15
CA ASN A 327 -22.11 74.36 -9.97
C ASN A 327 -21.63 75.81 -10.23
N LEU A 328 -21.04 76.08 -11.39
CA LEU A 328 -20.64 77.44 -11.81
C LEU A 328 -21.84 78.36 -12.04
N SER A 329 -23.00 77.81 -12.41
CA SER A 329 -24.24 78.57 -12.58
C SER A 329 -24.91 78.91 -11.24
N GLN A 330 -24.71 78.08 -10.21
CA GLN A 330 -25.17 78.36 -8.82
C GLN A 330 -24.23 79.30 -8.06
N GLU A 331 -22.93 79.28 -8.32
CA GLU A 331 -21.94 80.18 -7.66
C GLU A 331 -21.99 81.62 -8.19
N ASN A 332 -22.54 81.85 -9.39
CA ASN A 332 -22.69 83.17 -10.01
C ASN A 332 -24.07 83.82 -9.77
N GLN A 333 -24.91 83.29 -8.87
CA GLN A 333 -26.11 84.01 -8.44
C GLN A 333 -25.76 85.13 -7.45
N PRO A 334 -26.09 86.40 -7.73
CA PRO A 334 -25.84 87.49 -6.80
C PRO A 334 -26.72 87.30 -5.55
N ARG A 335 -26.12 87.49 -4.37
CA ARG A 335 -26.82 87.51 -3.08
C ARG A 335 -27.78 88.67 -2.95
#